data_AF-A0A6J4KT43-F1
#
_entry.id   AF-A0A6J4KT43-F1
#
_cell.length_a   1.000
_cell.length_b   1.000
_cell.length_c   1.000
_cell.angle_alpha   90.00
_cell.angle_beta   90.00
_cell.angle_gamma   90.00
#
_symmetry.space_group_name_H-M   'P 1'
#
loop_
_entity.id
_entity.type
_entity.pdbx_description
1 polymer ?
#
loop_
_entity_poly.entity_id
_entity_poly.type
_entity_poly.pdbx_seq_one_letter_code
_entity_poly.pdbx_strand_id
1 'polypeptide(L)' 'MLVRGDVEILQADGSPLPRRRKTIALCRCGHSGIMPLCDGTHSVIRKPGRDSPLTRKAAAED' A
#
# COMPACT_ATOMS: atom_id res chain seq x y z
N MET A 1 -0.73 3.40 -4.13
CA MET A 1 -1.06 4.79 -3.73
C MET A 1 0.14 5.66 -4.01
N LEU A 2 -0.01 6.81 -4.68
CA LEU A 2 1.12 7.71 -4.97
C LEU A 2 1.24 8.79 -3.89
N VAL A 3 2.45 8.99 -3.39
CA VAL A 3 2.81 10.09 -2.49
C VAL A 3 3.83 10.97 -3.21
N ARG A 4 3.59 12.28 -3.22
CA ARG A 4 4.38 13.26 -3.97
C ARG A 4 4.81 14.40 -3.04
N GLY A 5 5.96 15.00 -3.37
CA GLY A 5 6.47 16.19 -2.69
C GLY A 5 7.46 15.87 -1.58
N ASP A 6 7.82 16.93 -0.86
CA ASP A 6 8.73 16.90 0.27
C ASP A 6 7.95 16.51 1.52
N VAL A 7 7.92 15.21 1.80
CA VAL A 7 7.24 14.66 2.98
C VAL A 7 8.12 13.59 3.61
N GLU A 8 8.23 13.60 4.92
CA GLU A 8 8.85 12.49 5.65
C GLU A 8 7.82 11.39 5.86
N ILE A 9 8.23 10.14 5.70
CA ILE A 9 7.37 8.98 5.92
C ILE A 9 8.02 8.17 7.02
N LEU A 10 7.29 7.96 8.11
CA LEU A 10 7.75 7.18 9.24
C LEU A 10 7.23 5.74 9.15
N GLN A 11 8.04 4.81 9.62
CA GLN A 11 7.65 3.43 9.87
C GLN A 11 6.89 3.35 11.20
N ALA A 12 6.34 2.17 11.50
CA ALA A 12 5.56 1.96 12.72
C ALA A 12 6.37 2.20 14.01
N ASP A 13 7.69 2.00 13.95
CA ASP A 13 8.62 2.26 15.05
C ASP A 13 9.09 3.72 15.13
N GLY A 14 8.58 4.60 14.25
CA GLY A 14 8.96 6.00 14.17
C GLY A 14 10.22 6.29 13.37
N SER A 15 10.92 5.27 12.86
CA SER A 15 12.11 5.49 12.02
C SER A 15 11.72 5.99 10.62
N PRO A 16 12.55 6.83 9.96
CA PRO A 16 12.24 7.32 8.63
C PRO A 16 12.39 6.23 7.56
N LEU A 17 11.38 6.08 6.71
CA LEU A 17 11.44 5.24 5.52
C LEU A 17 12.48 5.83 4.54
N PRO A 18 13.50 5.06 4.11
CA PRO A 18 14.50 5.56 3.18
C PRO A 18 13.87 6.00 1.85
N ARG A 19 14.03 7.30 1.51
CA ARG A 19 13.54 7.87 0.26
C ARG A 19 14.70 8.40 -0.59
N ARG A 20 14.75 7.96 -1.86
CA ARG A 20 15.70 8.45 -2.87
C ARG A 20 15.05 9.39 -3.90
N ARG A 21 13.71 9.53 -3.90
CA ARG A 21 12.93 10.27 -4.91
C ARG A 21 11.79 11.07 -4.27
N LYS A 22 11.41 12.18 -4.93
CA LYS A 22 10.29 13.06 -4.55
C LYS A 22 8.90 12.41 -4.70
N THR A 23 8.82 11.33 -5.47
CA THR A 23 7.59 10.56 -5.65
C THR A 23 7.88 9.11 -5.30
N ILE A 24 7.01 8.52 -4.48
CA ILE A 24 7.03 7.10 -4.18
C ILE A 24 5.63 6.50 -4.33
N ALA A 25 5.57 5.19 -4.53
CA ALA A 25 4.33 4.44 -4.52
C ALA A 25 4.27 3.57 -3.26
N LEU A 26 3.26 3.77 -2.42
CA LEU A 26 2.96 2.93 -1.27
C LEU A 26 2.04 1.79 -1.68
N CYS A 27 2.34 0.60 -1.17
CA CYS A 27 1.54 -0.60 -1.38
C CYS A 27 0.20 -0.48 -0.65
N ARG A 28 -0.89 -0.79 -1.35
CA ARG A 28 -2.24 -0.91 -0.76
C ARG A 28 -2.88 -2.27 -1.03
N CYS A 29 -2.30 -3.08 -1.93
CA CYS A 29 -2.85 -4.40 -2.27
C CYS A 29 -2.44 -5.50 -1.28
N GLY A 30 -1.43 -5.28 -0.43
CA GLY A 30 -0.98 -6.26 0.54
C GLY A 30 0.05 -7.28 0.03
N HIS A 31 0.52 -7.17 -1.21
CA HIS A 31 1.29 -8.23 -1.89
C HIS A 31 2.65 -7.79 -2.45
N SER A 32 3.12 -6.59 -2.11
CA SER A 32 4.45 -6.16 -2.55
C SER A 32 5.54 -6.98 -1.85
N GLY A 33 6.58 -7.37 -2.58
CA GLY A 33 7.78 -7.98 -2.03
C GLY A 33 8.71 -6.99 -1.33
N ILE A 34 8.46 -5.68 -1.47
CA ILE A 34 9.29 -4.60 -0.91
C ILE A 34 8.49 -3.67 0.01
N MET A 35 7.57 -4.23 0.80
CA MET A 35 6.75 -3.46 1.73
C MET A 35 7.60 -2.48 2.57
N PRO A 36 7.12 -1.24 2.80
CA PRO A 36 5.78 -0.71 2.48
C PRO A 36 5.62 -0.15 1.05
N LEU A 37 6.66 -0.24 0.21
CA LEU A 37 6.66 0.30 -1.15
C LEU A 37 5.91 -0.62 -2.11
N CYS A 38 5.42 -0.06 -3.21
CA CYS A 38 4.82 -0.79 -4.31
C CYS A 38 5.88 -1.19 -5.34
N ASP A 39 5.97 -2.47 -5.67
CA ASP A 39 6.82 -3.05 -6.74
C ASP A 39 6.08 -3.29 -8.07
N GLY A 40 4.78 -3.02 -8.13
CA GLY A 40 3.96 -3.29 -9.31
C GLY A 40 3.24 -4.63 -9.29
N THR A 41 3.41 -5.46 -8.25
CA THR A 41 2.68 -6.74 -8.10
C THR A 41 1.15 -6.57 -8.21
N HIS A 42 0.63 -5.41 -7.82
CA HIS A 42 -0.80 -5.08 -7.95
C HIS A 42 -1.34 -5.12 -9.38
N SER A 43 -0.49 -4.96 -10.40
CA SER A 43 -0.91 -4.99 -11.80
C SER A 43 -1.10 -6.41 -12.33
N VAL A 44 -0.43 -7.40 -11.71
CA VAL A 44 -0.47 -8.80 -12.14
C VAL A 44 -1.41 -9.65 -11.29
N ILE A 45 -1.69 -9.25 -10.05
CA ILE A 45 -2.68 -9.91 -9.21
C ILE A 45 -4.05 -9.26 -9.41
N ARG A 46 -5.04 -10.05 -9.85
CA ARG A 46 -6.43 -9.59 -9.85
C ARG A 46 -7.01 -9.77 -8.46
N LYS A 47 -6.94 -8.73 -7.63
CA LYS A 47 -7.68 -8.69 -6.38
C LYS A 47 -8.66 -7.52 -6.35
N PRO A 48 -9.94 -7.76 -6.00
CA PRO A 48 -10.83 -6.66 -5.65
C PRO A 48 -10.17 -5.84 -4.55
N GLY A 49 -10.15 -4.51 -4.71
CA GLY A 49 -9.63 -3.62 -3.67
C GLY A 49 -10.38 -3.82 -2.35
N ARG A 50 -9.78 -3.45 -1.22
CA ARG A 50 -10.41 -3.58 0.11
C ARG A 50 -11.84 -3.01 0.15
N ASP A 51 -12.08 -1.92 -0.56
CA ASP A 51 -13.35 -1.21 -0.60
C ASP A 51 -14.36 -1.81 -1.61
N SER A 52 -13.94 -2.85 -2.34
CA SER A 52 -14.76 -3.51 -3.34
C SER A 52 -16.01 -4.10 -2.70
N PRO A 53 -17.17 -4.00 -3.35
CA PRO A 53 -18.36 -4.72 -2.88
C PRO A 53 -18.14 -6.24 -2.84
N LEU A 54 -17.17 -6.77 -3.58
CA LEU A 54 -16.81 -8.19 -3.59
C LEU A 54 -16.05 -8.65 -2.33
N THR A 55 -15.42 -7.73 -1.59
CA THR A 55 -14.70 -8.02 -0.34
C THR A 55 -15.53 -7.79 0.93
N ARG A 56 -16.73 -7.18 0.81
CA ARG A 56 -17.62 -6.86 1.96
C ARG A 56 -18.48 -8.04 2.46
N LYS A 57 -18.33 -9.24 1.88
CA LYS A 57 -19.19 -10.40 2.21
C LYS A 57 -18.56 -11.36 3.25
N ALA A 58 -17.82 -10.85 4.23
CA ALA A 58 -17.18 -11.68 5.26
C ALA A 58 -17.02 -11.02 6.65
N ALA A 59 -17.68 -9.89 6.94
CA ALA A 59 -17.68 -9.28 8.27
C ALA A 59 -19.06 -8.71 8.59
N ALA A 60 -20.04 -9.61 8.70
CA ALA A 60 -21.35 -9.34 9.27
C ALA A 60 -21.94 -10.65 9.78
N GLU A 61 -21.32 -11.23 10.82
CA GLU A 61 -21.95 -12.17 11.76
C GLU A 61 -21.32 -11.91 13.15
N ASP A 62 -22.19 -11.48 14.09
CA ASP A 62 -22.07 -10.99 15.50
C ASP A 62 -21.28 -9.70 15.79
#